data_AF-A0A963HF70-F1
#
_entry.id   AF-A0A963HF70-F1
#
_cell.length_a   1.000
_cell.length_b   1.000
_cell.length_c   1.000
_cell.angle_alpha   90.00
_cell.angle_beta   90.00
_cell.angle_gamma   90.00
#
_symmetry.space_group_name_H-M   'P 1'
#
loop_
_entity.id
_entity.type
_entity.pdbx_description
1 polymer ?
#
loop_
_entity_poly.entity_id
_entity_poly.type
_entity_poly.pdbx_seq_one_letter_code
_entity_poly.pdbx_strand_id
1 'polypeptide(L)'
;RERQHLEKSISAISSIENELADHLGLIELGEEEGDNGIVSEAEDALGKLHADLGRRQVAALLSGEADGNDCYLEIHAGAGGTESQDWAEMLSRMYTRWAAKKGYKVEYLEERPGEGAGIKSATFRISGNYAYGWLKTESGVHRLVRISPFDSNARRHTSFTSVFVYPEVDDSIEIEINPADLRIDTYR
;
A
#
# COMPACT_ATOMS: atom_id res chain seq x y z
N ARG A 1 -4.12 -23.99 -0.07
CA ARG A 1 -4.05 -22.52 0.12
C ARG A 1 -5.16 -21.82 -0.66
N GLU A 2 -5.28 -22.08 -1.97
CA GLU A 2 -6.34 -21.51 -2.82
C GLU A 2 -7.77 -21.80 -2.35
N ARG A 3 -8.11 -23.05 -2.01
CA ARG A 3 -9.43 -23.39 -1.44
C ARG A 3 -9.79 -22.55 -0.20
N GLN A 4 -8.82 -22.38 0.70
CA GLN A 4 -9.01 -21.64 1.95
C GLN A 4 -9.15 -20.13 1.70
N HIS A 5 -8.54 -19.61 0.62
CA HIS A 5 -8.73 -18.24 0.15
C HIS A 5 -10.15 -18.04 -0.41
N LEU A 6 -10.61 -18.95 -1.27
CA LEU A 6 -11.96 -18.92 -1.84
C LEU A 6 -13.04 -19.07 -0.76
N GLU A 7 -12.88 -20.00 0.18
CA GLU A 7 -13.80 -20.16 1.32
C GLU A 7 -13.88 -18.87 2.16
N LYS A 8 -12.74 -18.22 2.43
CA LYS A 8 -12.73 -16.93 3.14
C LYS A 8 -13.48 -15.86 2.36
N SER A 9 -13.23 -15.74 1.06
CA SER A 9 -13.92 -14.76 0.20
C SER A 9 -15.43 -14.99 0.15
N ILE A 10 -15.88 -16.24 0.03
CA ILE A 10 -17.31 -16.59 0.02
C ILE A 10 -17.93 -16.28 1.38
N SER A 11 -17.30 -16.72 2.49
CA SER A 11 -17.80 -16.47 3.85
C SER A 11 -17.92 -14.97 4.16
N ALA A 12 -16.98 -14.17 3.64
CA ALA A 12 -16.99 -12.72 3.78
C ALA A 12 -18.19 -12.07 3.08
N ILE A 13 -18.56 -12.54 1.88
CA ILE A 13 -19.72 -12.03 1.15
C ILE A 13 -21.00 -12.39 1.91
N SER A 14 -21.15 -13.65 2.34
CA SER A 14 -22.34 -14.07 3.10
C SER A 14 -22.48 -13.33 4.43
N SER A 15 -21.37 -13.00 5.11
CA SER A 15 -21.40 -12.18 6.33
C SER A 15 -21.96 -10.79 6.06
N ILE A 16 -21.54 -10.15 4.96
CA ILE A 16 -22.01 -8.81 4.58
C ILE A 16 -23.49 -8.83 4.20
N GLU A 17 -23.94 -9.86 3.48
CA GLU A 17 -25.36 -10.01 3.13
C GLU A 17 -26.22 -10.17 4.39
N ASN A 18 -25.77 -10.95 5.37
CA ASN A 18 -26.45 -11.10 6.64
C ASN A 18 -26.44 -9.80 7.46
N GLU A 19 -25.29 -9.14 7.60
CA GLU A 19 -25.18 -7.86 8.32
C GLU A 19 -26.08 -6.78 7.70
N LEU A 20 -26.16 -6.72 6.37
CA LEU A 20 -27.06 -5.82 5.66
C LEU A 20 -28.53 -6.14 5.99
N ALA A 21 -28.92 -7.41 5.92
CA ALA A 21 -30.28 -7.83 6.24
C ALA A 21 -30.65 -7.55 7.70
N ASP A 22 -29.74 -7.81 8.64
CA ASP A 22 -29.92 -7.57 10.07
C ASP A 22 -30.11 -6.07 10.35
N HIS A 23 -29.27 -5.20 9.76
CA HIS A 23 -29.39 -3.75 9.93
C HIS A 23 -30.65 -3.17 9.28
N LEU A 24 -31.07 -3.69 8.13
CA LEU A 24 -32.33 -3.30 7.52
C LEU A 24 -33.53 -3.70 8.39
N GLY A 25 -33.52 -4.91 8.94
CA GLY A 25 -34.57 -5.36 9.87
C GLY A 25 -34.62 -4.54 11.17
N LEU A 26 -33.46 -4.11 11.68
CA LEU A 26 -33.40 -3.22 12.85
C LEU A 26 -33.99 -1.82 12.56
N ILE A 27 -33.77 -1.29 11.36
CA ILE A 27 -34.38 -0.03 10.94
C ILE A 27 -35.90 -0.18 10.85
N GLU A 28 -36.39 -1.24 10.19
CA GLU A 28 -37.83 -1.51 10.08
C GLU A 28 -38.48 -1.63 11.45
N LEU A 29 -37.89 -2.39 12.38
CA LEU A 29 -38.40 -2.52 13.75
C LEU A 29 -38.35 -1.19 14.51
N GLY A 30 -37.26 -0.43 14.39
CA GLY A 30 -37.11 0.88 15.02
C GLY A 30 -38.13 1.90 14.52
N GLU A 31 -38.46 1.87 13.22
CA GLU A 31 -39.51 2.69 12.63
C GLU A 31 -40.92 2.29 13.12
N GLU A 32 -41.20 0.99 13.23
CA GLU A 32 -42.47 0.47 13.75
C GLU A 32 -42.69 0.81 15.23
N GLU A 33 -41.64 0.74 16.04
CA GLU A 33 -41.68 1.04 17.48
C GLU A 33 -41.49 2.53 17.81
N GLY A 34 -41.11 3.35 16.82
CA GLY A 34 -40.82 4.78 16.98
C GLY A 34 -39.52 5.07 17.74
N ASP A 35 -38.61 4.11 17.81
CA ASP A 35 -37.29 4.25 18.46
C ASP A 35 -36.24 4.75 17.45
N ASN A 36 -36.16 6.09 17.34
CA ASN A 36 -35.17 6.76 16.49
C ASN A 36 -33.72 6.49 16.93
N GLY A 37 -33.47 6.03 18.16
CA GLY A 37 -32.14 5.68 18.63
C GLY A 37 -31.61 4.43 17.93
N ILE A 38 -32.44 3.39 17.85
CA ILE A 38 -32.12 2.14 17.15
C ILE A 38 -31.92 2.39 15.65
N VAL A 39 -32.79 3.20 15.03
CA VAL A 39 -32.66 3.57 13.61
C VAL A 39 -31.32 4.25 13.35
N SER A 40 -30.96 5.26 14.14
CA SER A 40 -29.69 5.99 13.97
C SER A 40 -28.46 5.09 14.16
N GLU A 41 -28.49 4.15 15.11
CA GLU A 41 -27.38 3.21 15.31
C GLU A 41 -27.22 2.25 14.13
N ALA A 42 -28.34 1.76 13.57
CA ALA A 42 -28.33 0.90 12.40
C ALA A 42 -27.86 1.64 11.13
N GLU A 43 -28.26 2.90 10.94
CA GLU A 43 -27.75 3.74 9.85
C GLU A 43 -26.22 3.97 9.95
N ASP A 44 -25.72 4.25 11.15
CA ASP A 44 -24.27 4.39 11.39
C ASP A 44 -23.51 3.09 11.10
N ALA A 45 -24.10 1.94 11.43
CA ALA A 45 -23.54 0.64 11.13
C ALA A 45 -23.52 0.37 9.62
N LEU A 46 -24.60 0.68 8.89
CA LEU A 46 -24.65 0.61 7.43
C LEU A 46 -23.62 1.52 6.76
N GLY A 47 -23.38 2.72 7.29
CA GLY A 47 -22.33 3.63 6.82
C GLY A 47 -20.93 3.00 6.92
N LYS A 48 -20.65 2.29 8.03
CA LYS A 48 -19.40 1.54 8.21
C LYS A 48 -19.31 0.34 7.26
N LEU A 49 -20.41 -0.39 7.09
CA LEU A 49 -20.51 -1.54 6.18
C LEU A 49 -20.24 -1.11 4.72
N HIS A 50 -20.83 0.02 4.29
CA HIS A 50 -20.59 0.58 2.96
C HIS A 50 -19.12 0.93 2.73
N ALA A 51 -18.47 1.56 3.71
CA ALA A 51 -17.04 1.86 3.63
C ALA A 51 -16.18 0.59 3.56
N ASP A 52 -16.57 -0.48 4.28
CA ASP A 52 -15.87 -1.76 4.19
C ASP A 52 -16.04 -2.44 2.83
N LEU A 53 -17.28 -2.45 2.31
CA LEU A 53 -17.60 -2.99 1.00
C LEU A 53 -16.78 -2.33 -0.11
N GLY A 54 -16.66 -1.00 -0.07
CA GLY A 54 -15.84 -0.25 -1.03
C GLY A 54 -14.36 -0.70 -1.01
N ARG A 55 -13.79 -1.00 0.17
CA ARG A 55 -12.42 -1.53 0.27
C ARG A 55 -12.30 -2.94 -0.33
N ARG A 56 -13.30 -3.79 -0.10
CA ARG A 56 -13.33 -5.17 -0.63
C ARG A 56 -13.57 -5.22 -2.13
N GLN A 57 -14.39 -4.32 -2.65
CA GLN A 57 -14.60 -4.19 -4.09
C GLN A 57 -13.29 -3.89 -4.81
N VAL A 58 -12.48 -2.95 -4.29
CA VAL A 58 -11.15 -2.67 -4.85
C VAL A 58 -10.26 -3.91 -4.80
N ALA A 59 -10.25 -4.66 -3.68
CA ALA A 59 -9.49 -5.90 -3.59
C ALA A 59 -9.95 -6.96 -4.61
N ALA A 60 -11.25 -7.03 -4.92
CA ALA A 60 -11.77 -7.93 -5.96
C ALA A 60 -11.38 -7.51 -7.39
N LEU A 61 -11.11 -6.22 -7.61
CA LEU A 61 -10.60 -5.71 -8.89
C LEU A 61 -9.09 -5.97 -9.09
N LEU A 62 -8.37 -6.41 -8.05
CA LEU A 62 -6.96 -6.78 -8.12
C LEU A 62 -6.80 -8.17 -8.74
N SER A 63 -7.05 -8.26 -10.05
CA SER A 63 -7.04 -9.51 -10.82
C SER A 63 -5.78 -9.71 -11.68
N GLY A 64 -4.75 -8.90 -11.49
CA GLY A 64 -3.48 -9.07 -12.18
C GLY A 64 -2.76 -10.35 -11.72
N GLU A 65 -1.98 -10.95 -12.62
CA GLU A 65 -1.28 -12.22 -12.36
C GLU A 65 -0.40 -12.18 -11.10
N ALA A 66 0.27 -11.05 -10.87
CA ALA A 66 1.12 -10.84 -9.71
C ALA A 66 0.45 -10.04 -8.57
N ASP A 67 -0.82 -9.64 -8.71
CA ASP A 67 -1.49 -8.76 -7.74
C ASP A 67 -1.58 -9.39 -6.35
N GLY A 68 -1.65 -10.72 -6.29
CA GLY A 68 -1.67 -11.49 -5.05
C GLY A 68 -0.31 -11.68 -4.38
N ASN A 69 0.78 -11.30 -5.06
CA ASN A 69 2.14 -11.55 -4.57
C ASN A 69 2.55 -10.54 -3.50
N ASP A 70 3.53 -10.96 -2.70
CA ASP A 70 4.39 -10.05 -1.95
C ASP A 70 5.11 -9.10 -2.92
N CYS A 71 5.65 -8.00 -2.42
CA CYS A 71 6.34 -7.04 -3.27
C CYS A 71 7.57 -6.43 -2.61
N TYR A 72 8.45 -5.93 -3.46
CA TYR A 72 9.54 -5.07 -3.07
C TYR A 72 9.16 -3.62 -3.39
N LEU A 73 9.42 -2.74 -2.44
CA LEU A 73 9.26 -1.30 -2.57
C LEU A 73 10.64 -0.65 -2.43
N GLU A 74 11.07 0.03 -3.48
CA GLU A 74 12.33 0.77 -3.54
C GLU A 74 12.05 2.26 -3.58
N ILE A 75 12.77 3.01 -2.74
CA ILE A 75 12.69 4.46 -2.68
C ILE A 75 14.09 4.99 -2.98
N HIS A 76 14.20 5.91 -3.93
CA HIS A 76 15.44 6.59 -4.24
C HIS A 76 15.26 8.11 -4.21
N ALA A 77 16.10 8.78 -3.45
CA ALA A 77 16.17 10.24 -3.46
C ALA A 77 16.61 10.72 -4.85
N GLY A 78 15.84 11.62 -5.45
CA GLY A 78 16.18 12.24 -6.72
C GLY A 78 17.20 13.37 -6.58
N ALA A 79 17.39 14.13 -7.66
CA ALA A 79 18.20 15.34 -7.62
C ALA A 79 17.61 16.36 -6.62
N GLY A 80 18.46 16.97 -5.79
CA GLY A 80 18.05 17.93 -4.76
C GLY A 80 18.79 17.81 -3.41
N GLY A 81 19.80 16.95 -3.33
CA GLY A 81 20.69 16.86 -2.15
C GLY A 81 19.94 16.45 -0.88
N THR A 82 20.29 17.09 0.24
CA THR A 82 19.71 16.79 1.57
C THR A 82 18.19 16.93 1.62
N GLU A 83 17.59 17.85 0.87
CA GLU A 83 16.13 18.03 0.87
C GLU A 83 15.42 16.83 0.20
N SER A 84 15.95 16.31 -0.89
CA SER A 84 15.40 15.10 -1.53
C SER A 84 15.66 13.85 -0.70
N GLN A 85 16.76 13.80 0.05
CA GLN A 85 17.05 12.71 0.99
C GLN A 85 16.06 12.69 2.16
N ASP A 86 15.77 13.86 2.76
CA ASP A 86 14.75 13.97 3.81
C ASP A 86 13.36 13.60 3.28
N TRP A 87 13.02 14.01 2.05
CA TRP A 87 11.76 13.62 1.43
C TRP A 87 11.67 12.10 1.21
N ALA A 88 12.75 11.45 0.78
CA ALA A 88 12.80 9.99 0.66
C ALA A 88 12.58 9.31 2.02
N GLU A 89 13.14 9.84 3.10
CA GLU A 89 12.91 9.30 4.45
C GLU A 89 11.45 9.48 4.87
N MET A 90 10.85 10.64 4.59
CA MET A 90 9.43 10.88 4.88
C MET A 90 8.52 9.88 4.14
N LEU A 91 8.80 9.60 2.87
CA LEU A 91 8.07 8.59 2.09
C LEU A 91 8.26 7.19 2.64
N SER A 92 9.49 6.83 3.03
CA SER A 92 9.74 5.53 3.66
C SER A 92 8.91 5.34 4.93
N ARG A 93 8.82 6.38 5.77
CA ARG A 93 7.99 6.38 6.98
C ARG A 93 6.50 6.35 6.66
N MET A 94 6.08 6.94 5.54
CA MET A 94 4.69 6.89 5.08
C MET A 94 4.30 5.46 4.70
N TYR A 95 5.09 4.79 3.85
CA TYR A 95 4.78 3.43 3.39
C TYR A 95 4.88 2.38 4.51
N THR A 96 5.87 2.48 5.39
CA THR A 96 5.98 1.59 6.57
C THR A 96 4.77 1.71 7.51
N ARG A 97 4.28 2.93 7.76
CA ARG A 97 3.06 3.16 8.55
C ARG A 97 1.80 2.66 7.83
N TRP A 98 1.72 2.85 6.52
CA TRP A 98 0.63 2.32 5.71
C TRP A 98 0.58 0.78 5.78
N ALA A 99 1.73 0.12 5.63
CA ALA A 99 1.85 -1.33 5.70
C ALA A 99 1.47 -1.86 7.09
N ALA A 100 1.96 -1.22 8.16
CA ALA A 100 1.57 -1.54 9.53
C ALA A 100 0.06 -1.40 9.77
N LYS A 101 -0.57 -0.33 9.26
CA LYS A 101 -2.03 -0.12 9.36
C LYS A 101 -2.83 -1.18 8.61
N LYS A 102 -2.30 -1.70 7.51
CA LYS A 102 -2.90 -2.80 6.73
C LYS A 102 -2.61 -4.20 7.32
N GLY A 103 -1.76 -4.28 8.34
CA GLY A 103 -1.34 -5.55 8.94
C GLY A 103 -0.33 -6.33 8.11
N TYR A 104 0.36 -5.67 7.18
CA TYR A 104 1.42 -6.28 6.37
C TYR A 104 2.72 -6.37 7.15
N LYS A 105 3.50 -7.42 6.88
CA LYS A 105 4.84 -7.57 7.42
C LYS A 105 5.80 -6.76 6.55
N VAL A 106 6.57 -5.88 7.18
CA VAL A 106 7.62 -5.09 6.52
C VAL A 106 8.98 -5.60 6.96
N GLU A 107 9.84 -5.88 6.00
CA GLU A 107 11.23 -6.27 6.22
C GLU A 107 12.15 -5.27 5.51
N TYR A 108 13.10 -4.70 6.24
CA TYR A 108 14.12 -3.81 5.71
C TYR A 108 15.24 -4.65 5.09
N LEU A 109 15.47 -4.49 3.79
CA LEU A 109 16.53 -5.22 3.09
C LEU A 109 17.79 -4.39 2.96
N GLU A 110 17.64 -3.14 2.55
CA GLU A 110 18.74 -2.21 2.36
C GLU A 110 18.29 -0.80 2.74
N GLU A 111 19.14 -0.07 3.44
CA GLU A 111 18.97 1.36 3.67
C GLU A 111 20.33 2.03 3.51
N ARG A 112 20.38 3.08 2.69
CA ARG A 112 21.55 3.92 2.51
C ARG A 112 21.26 5.30 3.09
N PRO A 113 21.91 5.70 4.19
CA PRO A 113 21.67 7.01 4.78
C PRO A 113 22.15 8.14 3.86
N GLY A 114 21.52 9.31 4.03
CA GLY A 114 21.96 10.57 3.46
C GLY A 114 23.27 11.06 4.07
N GLU A 115 23.92 12.03 3.43
CA GLU A 115 25.17 12.63 3.94
C GLU A 115 24.93 13.62 5.08
N GLY A 116 23.74 14.20 5.16
CA GLY A 116 23.36 15.14 6.22
C GLY A 116 22.10 14.73 6.96
N ALA A 117 21.00 14.60 6.24
CA ALA A 117 19.70 14.16 6.76
C ALA A 117 19.02 13.27 5.73
N GLY A 118 18.07 12.46 6.17
CA GLY A 118 17.32 11.59 5.27
C GLY A 118 18.07 10.34 4.82
N ILE A 119 17.56 9.74 3.74
CA ILE A 119 18.10 8.54 3.11
C ILE A 119 18.38 8.78 1.62
N LYS A 120 19.44 8.17 1.09
CA LYS A 120 19.70 8.12 -0.36
C LYS A 120 18.80 7.09 -1.03
N SER A 121 18.67 5.92 -0.42
CA SER A 121 17.78 4.86 -0.89
C SER A 121 17.35 3.94 0.24
N ALA A 122 16.19 3.30 0.08
CA ALA A 122 15.77 2.20 0.93
C ALA A 122 14.96 1.17 0.14
N THR A 123 15.13 -0.10 0.47
CA THR A 123 14.43 -1.23 -0.12
C THR A 123 13.72 -2.03 0.97
N PHE A 124 12.42 -2.20 0.79
CA PHE A 124 11.53 -2.90 1.70
C PHE A 124 10.95 -4.12 1.01
N ARG A 125 10.87 -5.24 1.72
CA ARG A 125 9.97 -6.32 1.36
C ARG A 125 8.68 -6.18 2.16
N ILE A 126 7.55 -6.15 1.46
CA ILE A 126 6.22 -6.04 2.04
C ILE A 126 5.47 -7.33 1.74
N SER A 127 5.25 -8.12 2.79
CA SER A 127 4.56 -9.40 2.71
C SER A 127 3.13 -9.31 3.24
N GLY A 128 2.19 -9.77 2.43
CA GLY A 128 0.78 -9.78 2.79
C GLY A 128 -0.16 -9.93 1.60
N ASN A 129 -1.42 -10.26 1.90
CA ASN A 129 -2.44 -10.47 0.86
C ASN A 129 -2.61 -9.22 -0.02
N TYR A 130 -2.42 -9.43 -1.32
CA TYR A 130 -2.53 -8.39 -2.34
C TYR A 130 -1.54 -7.23 -2.19
N ALA A 131 -0.40 -7.43 -1.52
CA ALA A 131 0.56 -6.36 -1.25
C ALA A 131 1.00 -5.64 -2.54
N TYR A 132 1.38 -6.39 -3.58
CA TYR A 132 1.71 -5.81 -4.88
C TYR A 132 0.51 -5.10 -5.52
N GLY A 133 -0.67 -5.73 -5.54
CA GLY A 133 -1.85 -5.16 -6.17
C GLY A 133 -2.24 -3.78 -5.63
N TRP A 134 -2.03 -3.56 -4.33
CA TRP A 134 -2.25 -2.25 -3.70
C TRP A 134 -1.16 -1.21 -4.00
N LEU A 135 0.11 -1.64 -4.12
CA LEU A 135 1.26 -0.74 -4.25
C LEU A 135 1.68 -0.51 -5.71
N LYS A 136 1.24 -1.31 -6.67
CA LYS A 136 1.65 -1.19 -8.09
C LYS A 136 1.39 0.20 -8.69
N THR A 137 0.36 0.89 -8.22
CA THR A 137 -0.01 2.24 -8.67
C THR A 137 0.84 3.35 -8.03
N GLU A 138 1.64 3.01 -7.02
CA GLU A 138 2.52 3.96 -6.32
C GLU A 138 3.87 4.16 -7.02
N SER A 139 4.20 3.27 -7.97
CA SER A 139 5.40 3.39 -8.80
C SER A 139 5.39 4.68 -9.59
N GLY A 140 6.40 5.53 -9.39
CA GLY A 140 6.51 6.82 -10.05
C GLY A 140 7.38 7.82 -9.29
N VAL A 141 7.38 9.06 -9.77
CA VAL A 141 8.12 10.16 -9.12
C VAL A 141 7.17 10.98 -8.26
N HIS A 142 7.49 11.05 -6.97
CA HIS A 142 6.73 11.77 -5.96
C HIS A 142 7.37 13.13 -5.71
N ARG A 143 6.60 14.20 -5.92
CA ARG A 143 7.07 15.58 -5.82
C ARG A 143 6.63 16.24 -4.52
N LEU A 144 7.59 16.81 -3.79
CA LEU A 144 7.34 17.65 -2.62
C LEU A 144 7.68 19.10 -2.94
N VAL A 145 6.80 20.04 -2.56
CA VAL A 145 7.07 21.48 -2.62
C VAL A 145 6.83 22.08 -1.24
N ARG A 146 7.89 22.49 -0.55
CA ARG A 146 7.82 23.09 0.79
C ARG A 146 8.94 24.12 1.00
N ILE A 147 8.90 24.82 2.13
CA ILE A 147 10.03 25.62 2.60
C ILE A 147 11.02 24.65 3.25
N SER A 148 12.25 24.62 2.75
CA SER A 148 13.26 23.67 3.27
C SER A 148 13.71 24.11 4.66
N PRO A 149 13.74 23.19 5.65
CA PRO A 149 14.36 23.47 6.95
C PRO A 149 15.89 23.56 6.87
N PHE A 150 16.49 23.11 5.76
CA PHE A 150 17.94 23.11 5.55
C PHE A 150 18.43 24.34 4.77
N ASP A 151 17.54 25.18 4.24
CA ASP A 151 17.89 26.44 3.57
C ASP A 151 17.80 27.62 4.54
N SER A 152 18.94 28.23 4.85
CA SER A 152 19.04 29.40 5.73
C SER A 152 18.24 30.62 5.23
N ASN A 153 17.92 30.68 3.94
CA ASN A 153 17.13 31.78 3.36
C ASN A 153 15.62 31.49 3.30
N ALA A 154 15.16 30.36 3.86
CA ALA A 154 13.76 29.94 3.89
C ALA A 154 13.07 29.99 2.51
N ARG A 155 13.80 29.65 1.43
CA ARG A 155 13.21 29.64 0.09
C ARG A 155 12.32 28.40 -0.07
N ARG A 156 11.40 28.48 -1.02
CA ARG A 156 10.59 27.33 -1.43
C ARG A 156 11.43 26.41 -2.31
N HIS A 157 11.57 25.16 -1.90
CA HIS A 157 12.27 24.12 -2.64
C HIS A 157 11.27 23.16 -3.28
N THR A 158 11.69 22.55 -4.38
CA THR A 158 10.97 21.44 -5.02
C THR A 158 11.90 20.24 -5.05
N SER A 159 11.45 19.14 -4.44
CA SER A 159 12.19 17.88 -4.35
C SER A 159 11.43 16.75 -5.01
N PHE A 160 12.19 15.76 -5.48
CA PHE A 160 11.67 14.60 -6.17
C PHE A 160 12.30 13.34 -5.58
N THR A 161 11.48 12.32 -5.39
CA THR A 161 11.91 10.98 -4.97
C THR A 161 11.17 9.97 -5.83
N SER A 162 11.88 8.99 -6.38
CA SER A 162 11.25 7.90 -7.12
C SER A 162 10.89 6.77 -6.18
N VAL A 163 9.69 6.24 -6.35
CA VAL A 163 9.21 5.01 -5.73
C VAL A 163 9.06 3.99 -6.85
N PHE A 164 9.60 2.80 -6.64
CA PHE A 164 9.47 1.69 -7.58
C PHE A 164 8.96 0.47 -6.83
N VAL A 165 7.92 -0.15 -7.36
CA VAL A 165 7.28 -1.33 -6.76
C VAL A 165 7.26 -2.43 -7.80
N TYR A 166 7.77 -3.59 -7.43
CA TYR A 166 7.75 -4.79 -8.26
C TYR A 166 7.34 -6.01 -7.44
N PRO A 167 6.66 -6.99 -8.05
CA PRO A 167 6.19 -8.16 -7.33
C PRO A 167 7.37 -9.09 -7.04
N GLU A 168 7.28 -9.81 -5.93
CA GLU A 168 8.08 -11.00 -5.71
C GLU A 168 7.56 -12.10 -6.65
N VAL A 169 8.40 -12.54 -7.58
CA VAL A 169 8.09 -13.61 -8.53
C VAL A 169 8.84 -14.86 -8.08
N ASP A 170 8.16 -16.00 -8.13
CA ASP A 170 8.77 -17.30 -7.77
C ASP A 170 9.75 -17.75 -8.87
N ASP A 171 10.80 -18.47 -8.49
CA ASP A 171 11.86 -18.99 -9.38
C ASP A 171 11.34 -20.05 -10.38
N SER A 172 10.05 -20.35 -10.37
CA SER A 172 9.39 -21.26 -11.32
C SER A 172 9.42 -20.80 -12.78
N ILE A 173 9.76 -19.53 -13.03
CA ILE A 173 9.92 -18.97 -14.37
C ILE A 173 11.39 -19.11 -14.80
N GLU A 174 11.74 -20.26 -15.40
CA GLU A 174 13.05 -20.44 -16.04
C GLU A 174 13.12 -19.58 -17.32
N ILE A 175 13.69 -18.38 -17.21
CA ILE A 175 14.06 -17.56 -18.36
C ILE A 175 15.53 -17.80 -18.66
N GLU A 176 15.82 -18.51 -19.76
CA GLU A 176 17.18 -18.56 -20.30
C GLU A 176 17.57 -17.19 -20.85
N ILE A 177 18.41 -16.45 -20.12
CA ILE A 177 19.00 -15.21 -20.60
C ILE A 177 20.13 -15.55 -21.57
N ASN A 178 20.04 -15.08 -22.81
CA ASN A 178 21.10 -15.27 -23.79
C ASN A 178 22.38 -14.53 -23.35
N PRO A 179 23.53 -15.21 -23.21
CA PRO A 179 24.79 -14.57 -22.83
C PRO A 179 25.22 -13.41 -23.75
N ALA A 180 24.75 -13.39 -25.00
CA ALA A 180 25.02 -12.31 -25.94
C ALA A 180 24.39 -10.95 -25.53
N ASP A 181 23.35 -10.98 -24.71
CA ASP A 181 22.62 -9.77 -24.25
C ASP A 181 23.15 -9.24 -22.92
N LEU A 182 24.13 -9.92 -22.30
CA LEU A 182 24.72 -9.53 -21.02
C LEU A 182 26.03 -8.77 -21.22
N ARG A 183 26.15 -7.65 -20.50
CA ARG A 183 27.44 -6.96 -20.28
C ARG A 183 27.87 -7.20 -18.85
N ILE A 184 28.99 -7.91 -18.67
CA ILE A 184 29.53 -8.28 -17.36
C ILE A 184 30.78 -7.43 -17.10
N ASP A 185 30.71 -6.53 -16.12
CA ASP A 185 31.84 -5.72 -15.66
C ASP A 185 32.25 -6.14 -14.23
N THR A 186 33.56 -6.25 -13.97
CA THR A 186 34.11 -6.62 -12.65
C THR A 186 34.81 -5.42 -12.03
N TYR A 187 34.46 -5.08 -10.78
CA TYR A 187 35.07 -3.97 -10.02
C TYR A 187 35.87 -4.53 -8.82
N ARG A 188 36.89 -3.77 -8.37
CA ARG A 188 37.83 -4.16 -7.31
C ARG A 188 37.55 -3.43 -6.01
#